data_AF-D8R6X5-F1
#
_entry.id   AF-D8R6X5-F1
#
_cell.length_a   1.000
_cell.length_b   1.000
_cell.length_c   1.000
_cell.angle_alpha   90.00
_cell.angle_beta   90.00
_cell.angle_gamma   90.00
#
_symmetry.space_group_name_H-M   'P 1'
#
loop_
_entity.id
_entity.type
_entity.pdbx_description
1 polymer ?
#
loop_
_entity_poly.entity_id
_entity_poly.type
_entity_poly.pdbx_seq_one_letter_code
_entity_poly.pdbx_strand_id
1 'polypeptide(L)'
;MITWSQLGIHDKPVGLLNVDGYYNPLLALFDKGTEEGFIKPSSRQIVISASTAGELLDRLEAYVPNHVSVAPKETWEIEQLGYSAASAPPSHTL
;
A
#
# COMPACT_ATOMS: atom_id res chain seq x y z
N MET A 1 -1.88 -1.85 7.46
CA MET A 1 -0.96 -2.65 6.62
C MET A 1 -1.48 -2.75 5.19
N ILE A 2 -2.49 -3.58 4.89
CA ILE A 2 -2.97 -3.77 3.50
C ILE A 2 -3.56 -2.47 2.90
N THR A 3 -4.36 -1.73 3.67
CA THR A 3 -4.98 -0.47 3.24
C THR A 3 -3.95 0.60 2.86
N TRP A 4 -2.79 0.64 3.52
CA TRP A 4 -1.75 1.64 3.24
C TRP A 4 -0.98 1.35 1.95
N SER A 5 -0.77 0.07 1.66
CA SER A 5 -0.19 -0.35 0.39
C SER A 5 -1.16 -0.13 -0.79
N GLN A 6 -2.48 -0.31 -0.57
CA GLN A 6 -3.50 0.06 -1.56
C GLN A 6 -3.53 1.56 -1.88
N LEU A 7 -3.21 2.42 -0.90
CA LEU A 7 -3.10 3.88 -1.07
C LEU A 7 -1.74 4.32 -1.64
N GLY A 8 -0.81 3.39 -1.92
CA GLY A 8 0.52 3.71 -2.44
C GLY A 8 1.47 4.35 -1.43
N ILE A 9 1.19 4.25 -0.13
CA ILE A 9 1.99 4.87 0.94
C ILE A 9 3.25 4.04 1.25
N HIS A 10 3.26 2.74 0.94
CA HIS A 10 4.47 1.91 1.02
C HIS A 10 4.46 0.72 0.06
N ASP A 11 5.65 0.37 -0.42
CA ASP A 11 5.90 -0.72 -1.37
C ASP A 11 6.32 -2.04 -0.70
N LYS A 12 6.33 -2.10 0.63
CA LYS A 12 6.83 -3.27 1.38
C LYS A 12 5.90 -4.48 1.20
N PRO A 13 6.42 -5.66 0.86
CA PRO A 13 5.64 -6.89 0.80
C PRO A 13 5.14 -7.29 2.19
N VAL A 14 4.04 -8.03 2.23
CA VAL A 14 3.46 -8.59 3.45
C VAL A 14 3.61 -10.11 3.40
N GLY A 15 4.43 -10.65 4.30
CA GLY A 15 4.63 -12.09 4.45
C GLY A 15 3.59 -12.75 5.35
N LEU A 16 3.04 -13.88 4.90
CA LEU A 16 2.16 -14.77 5.67
C LEU A 16 2.83 -16.13 5.84
N LEU A 17 3.24 -16.44 7.07
CA LEU A 17 3.74 -17.77 7.43
C LEU A 17 2.54 -18.72 7.60
N ASN A 18 2.27 -19.51 6.57
CA ASN A 18 1.10 -20.37 6.44
C ASN A 18 1.37 -21.80 6.91
N VAL A 19 1.63 -21.95 8.21
CA VAL A 19 1.83 -23.28 8.83
C VAL A 19 0.55 -24.09 8.74
N ASP A 20 0.65 -25.32 8.23
CA ASP A 20 -0.45 -26.28 8.08
C ASP A 20 -1.72 -25.71 7.40
N GLY A 21 -1.54 -24.69 6.55
CA GLY A 21 -2.65 -24.08 5.82
C GLY A 21 -3.57 -23.17 6.64
N TYR A 22 -3.13 -22.71 7.82
CA TYR A 22 -3.92 -21.83 8.71
C TYR A 22 -4.54 -20.62 7.99
N TYR A 23 -3.79 -19.99 7.07
CA TYR A 23 -4.21 -18.83 6.30
C TYR A 23 -4.85 -19.15 4.95
N ASN A 24 -5.11 -20.42 4.62
CA ASN A 24 -5.79 -20.79 3.36
C ASN A 24 -7.13 -20.07 3.17
N PRO A 25 -8.01 -19.94 4.18
CA PRO A 25 -9.27 -19.23 4.01
C PRO A 25 -9.08 -17.73 3.71
N LEU A 26 -8.03 -17.12 4.27
CA LEU A 26 -7.70 -15.72 4.02
C LEU A 26 -7.16 -15.52 2.59
N LEU A 27 -6.31 -16.43 2.12
CA LEU A 27 -5.80 -16.39 0.75
C LEU A 27 -6.95 -16.56 -0.25
N ALA A 28 -7.88 -17.49 0.00
CA ALA A 28 -9.06 -17.69 -0.81
C ALA A 28 -9.99 -16.46 -0.83
N LEU A 29 -10.12 -15.74 0.29
CA LEU A 29 -10.85 -14.47 0.33
C LEU A 29 -10.21 -13.41 -0.58
N PHE A 30 -8.87 -13.32 -0.61
CA PHE A 30 -8.18 -12.39 -1.50
C PHE A 30 -8.30 -12.78 -2.96
N ASP A 31 -8.24 -14.07 -3.26
CA ASP A 31 -8.43 -14.58 -4.62
C ASP A 31 -9.85 -14.25 -5.10
N LYS A 32 -10.87 -14.52 -4.27
CA LYS A 32 -12.26 -14.17 -4.59
C LYS A 32 -12.48 -12.67 -4.74
N GLY A 33 -11.91 -11.87 -3.85
CA GLY A 33 -11.97 -10.41 -3.95
C GLY A 33 -11.31 -9.88 -5.23
N THR A 34 -10.29 -10.56 -5.74
CA THR A 34 -9.64 -10.22 -7.01
C THR A 34 -10.50 -10.61 -8.21
N GLU A 35 -11.09 -11.81 -8.19
CA GLU A 35 -12.02 -12.29 -9.23
C GLU A 35 -13.24 -11.37 -9.39
N GLU A 36 -13.82 -10.94 -8.28
CA GLU A 36 -14.99 -10.06 -8.26
C GLU A 36 -14.64 -8.57 -8.50
N GLY A 37 -13.35 -8.24 -8.70
CA GLY A 37 -12.90 -6.89 -9.00
C GLY A 37 -12.82 -5.93 -7.80
N PHE A 38 -13.03 -6.42 -6.58
CA PHE A 38 -12.86 -5.63 -5.35
C PHE A 38 -11.38 -5.37 -5.01
N ILE A 39 -10.49 -6.27 -5.44
CA ILE A 39 -9.04 -6.17 -5.23
C ILE A 39 -8.37 -6.06 -6.60
N LYS A 40 -7.50 -5.06 -6.79
CA LYS A 40 -6.69 -4.96 -8.00
C LYS A 40 -5.69 -6.14 -8.05
N PRO A 41 -5.47 -6.79 -9.22
CA PRO A 41 -4.49 -7.87 -9.34
C PRO A 41 -3.08 -7.48 -8.88
N SER A 42 -2.66 -6.23 -9.11
CA SER A 42 -1.37 -5.71 -8.62
C SER A 42 -1.30 -5.61 -7.09
N SER A 43 -2.44 -5.41 -6.41
CA SER A 43 -2.50 -5.41 -4.95
C SER A 43 -2.45 -6.82 -4.36
N ARG A 44 -2.88 -7.85 -5.11
CA ARG A 44 -2.80 -9.25 -4.69
C ARG A 44 -1.35 -9.75 -4.59
N GLN A 45 -0.44 -9.16 -5.37
CA GLN A 45 0.99 -9.50 -5.39
C GLN A 45 1.76 -8.99 -4.15
N ILE A 46 1.17 -8.10 -3.35
CA ILE A 46 1.77 -7.60 -2.11
C ILE A 46 1.84 -8.71 -1.04
N VAL A 47 0.91 -9.66 -1.08
CA VAL A 47 0.81 -10.75 -0.09
C VAL A 47 1.59 -11.96 -0.58
N ILE A 48 2.68 -12.28 0.11
CA ILE A 48 3.52 -13.46 -0.11
C ILE A 48 3.22 -14.46 0.99
N SER A 49 2.99 -15.72 0.66
CA SER A 49 2.87 -16.79 1.64
C SER A 49 3.89 -17.90 1.41
N ALA A 50 4.26 -18.56 2.50
CA ALA A 50 5.12 -19.75 2.52
C ALA A 50 4.80 -20.57 3.78
N SER A 51 5.06 -21.88 3.76
CA SER A 51 4.77 -22.77 4.90
C SER A 51 5.90 -22.78 5.94
N THR A 52 7.08 -22.29 5.58
CA THR A 52 8.25 -22.22 6.46
C THR A 52 8.81 -20.81 6.54
N ALA A 53 9.48 -20.49 7.65
CA ALA A 53 10.07 -19.17 7.85
C ALA A 53 11.21 -18.88 6.86
N GLY A 54 12.07 -19.87 6.58
CA GLY A 54 13.19 -19.71 5.63
C GLY A 54 12.67 -19.37 4.23
N GLU A 55 11.74 -20.17 3.72
CA GLU A 55 11.12 -19.92 2.41
C GLU A 55 10.41 -18.56 2.36
N LEU A 56 9.75 -18.15 3.45
CA LEU A 56 9.11 -16.85 3.51
C LEU A 56 10.10 -15.70 3.38
N LEU A 57 11.24 -15.80 4.08
CA LEU A 57 12.31 -14.80 4.02
C LEU A 57 12.93 -14.74 2.63
N ASP A 58 13.24 -15.88 2.02
CA ASP A 58 13.79 -15.94 0.65
C ASP A 58 12.86 -15.25 -0.35
N ARG A 59 11.54 -15.50 -0.25
CA ARG A 59 10.53 -14.87 -1.12
C ARG A 59 10.36 -13.38 -0.86
N LEU A 60 10.50 -12.94 0.40
CA LEU A 60 10.45 -11.52 0.76
C LEU A 60 11.68 -10.77 0.24
N GLU A 61 12.87 -11.37 0.28
CA GLU A 61 14.10 -10.79 -0.27
C GLU A 61 14.07 -10.69 -1.80
N ALA A 62 13.48 -11.68 -2.48
CA ALA A 62 13.33 -11.69 -3.93
C ALA A 62 12.20 -10.77 -4.46
N TYR A 63 11.43 -10.13 -3.58
CA TYR A 63 10.25 -9.35 -3.99
C TYR A 63 10.64 -8.09 -4.77
N VAL A 64 10.09 -7.97 -5.98
CA VAL A 64 10.16 -6.76 -6.80
C VAL A 64 8.76 -6.12 -6.85
N PRO A 65 8.58 -4.87 -6.40
CA PRO A 65 7.28 -4.19 -6.46
C PRO A 65 6.80 -4.04 -7.91
N ASN A 66 5.65 -4.63 -8.24
CA ASN A 66 5.07 -4.59 -9.60
C ASN A 66 3.75 -3.80 -9.67
N HIS A 67 3.54 -2.82 -8.78
CA HIS A 67 2.35 -1.97 -8.82
C HIS A 67 2.71 -0.55 -9.28
N VAL A 68 1.83 0.03 -10.11
CA VAL A 68 1.93 1.44 -10.52
C VAL A 68 1.71 2.30 -9.28
N SER A 69 2.74 3.02 -8.87
CA SER A 69 2.64 4.02 -7.82
C SER A 69 1.59 5.07 -8.25
N VAL A 70 0.46 5.09 -7.55
CA VAL A 70 -0.65 6.02 -7.84
C VAL A 70 -0.37 7.43 -7.31
N ALA A 71 0.62 7.58 -6.42
CA ALA A 71 1.05 8.85 -5.86
C ALA A 71 2.54 9.05 -6.18
N PRO A 72 2.95 10.11 -6.89
CA PRO A 72 4.35 10.43 -7.10
C PRO A 72 5.08 10.55 -5.75
N LYS A 73 6.26 9.93 -5.62
CA LYS A 73 7.12 10.03 -4.41
C LYS A 73 7.67 11.45 -4.16
N GLU A 74 7.40 12.39 -5.05
CA GLU A 74 7.98 13.73 -5.12
C GLU A 74 6.87 14.79 -5.27
N THR A 75 5.89 14.86 -4.37
CA THR A 75 4.98 16.04 -4.35
C THR A 75 4.49 16.32 -2.94
N TRP A 76 5.39 16.86 -2.12
CA TRP A 76 5.01 17.74 -1.01
C TRP A 76 5.13 19.21 -1.44
N GLU A 77 4.74 19.54 -2.68
CA GLU A 77 4.48 20.93 -3.03
C GLU A 77 3.18 21.35 -2.36
N ILE A 78 3.32 22.00 -1.21
CA ILE A 78 2.25 22.63 -0.44
C ILE A 78 1.55 23.73 -1.27
N GLU A 79 2.04 24.09 -2.45
CA GLU A 79 1.50 25.14 -3.31
C GLU A 79 0.18 24.79 -4.04
N GLN A 80 -0.28 23.54 -4.05
CA GLN A 80 -1.54 23.17 -4.74
C GLN A 80 -2.74 22.90 -3.83
N LEU A 81 -2.61 23.06 -2.51
CA LEU A 81 -3.77 23.14 -1.62
C LEU A 81 -4.08 24.62 -1.44
N GLY A 82 -5.11 25.10 -2.15
CA GLY A 82 -5.59 26.49 -2.19
C GLY A 82 -6.07 27.08 -0.85
N TYR A 83 -5.28 26.93 0.20
CA TYR A 83 -5.28 27.81 1.34
C TYR A 83 -4.68 29.14 0.87
N SER A 84 -5.56 29.99 0.30
CA SER A 84 -5.34 31.42 0.27
C SER A 84 -4.91 31.83 1.68
N ALA A 85 -3.64 32.23 1.82
CA ALA A 85 -3.16 32.87 3.03
C ALA A 85 -4.18 33.94 3.43
N ALA A 86 -4.61 33.87 4.69
CA ALA A 86 -5.50 34.85 5.28
C ALA A 86 -5.07 36.26 4.87
N SER A 87 -6.01 37.01 4.30
CA SER A 87 -5.86 38.43 4.03
C SER A 87 -5.21 39.10 5.24
N ALA A 88 -4.03 39.69 5.04
CA ALA A 88 -3.31 40.44 6.07
C ALA A 88 -4.25 41.47 6.74
N PRO A 89 -4.17 41.68 8.06
CA PRO A 89 -4.98 42.70 8.71
C PRO A 89 -4.52 44.10 8.24
N PRO A 90 -5.44 45.06 8.07
CA PRO A 90 -5.08 46.39 7.60
C PRO A 90 -4.16 47.09 8.60
N SER A 91 -3.09 47.69 8.09
CA SER A 91 -2.18 48.53 8.86
C SER A 91 -2.93 49.77 9.37
N HIS A 92 -3.24 49.81 10.66
CA HIS A 92 -3.62 51.07 11.31
C HIS A 92 -2.40 51.99 11.32
N THR A 93 -2.42 52.99 10.43
CA THR A 93 -1.58 54.18 10.56
C THR A 93 -2.30 55.13 11.52
N LEU A 94 -1.56 55.69 12.46
CA LEU A 94 -2.01 56.68 13.45
C LEU A 94 -2.69 57.89 12.81
#